data_AF-A0A7F5RIW6-F1
#
_entry.id   AF-A0A7F5RIW6-F1
#
_cell.length_a   1.000
_cell.length_b   1.000
_cell.length_c   1.000
_cell.angle_alpha   90.00
_cell.angle_beta   90.00
_cell.angle_gamma   90.00
#
_symmetry.space_group_name_H-M   'P 1'
#
loop_
_entity.id
_entity.type
_entity.pdbx_description
1 polymer ?
#
loop_
_entity_poly.entity_id
_entity_poly.type
_entity_poly.pdbx_seq_one_letter_code
_entity_poly.pdbx_strand_id
1 'polypeptide(L)'
;MDENRSKLVPGTKPWYIGWSNCNNEIAKELRKYYDTPYFLPPTSENMPLSWIFMGGPGFGALMHIDNVHYPSWQVQLRGRKKWKLAPPPECYFVCKEIEVTLEPKDISKLYKTIVIPYILLLY
;
A
#
# COMPACT_ATOMS: atom_id res chain seq x y z
N MET A 1 -1.47 -20.13 -11.67
CA MET A 1 -2.44 -20.10 -10.56
C MET A 1 -3.73 -20.74 -11.08
N ASP A 2 -4.34 -21.63 -10.31
CA ASP A 2 -5.66 -22.22 -10.66
C ASP A 2 -6.75 -21.13 -10.70
N GLU A 3 -7.74 -21.28 -11.59
CA GLU A 3 -8.81 -20.32 -11.84
C GLU A 3 -9.76 -20.18 -10.64
N ASN A 4 -10.10 -21.30 -9.99
CA ASN A 4 -10.94 -21.24 -8.79
C ASN A 4 -10.23 -20.48 -7.66
N ARG A 5 -8.92 -20.69 -7.53
CA ARG A 5 -8.09 -19.95 -6.58
C ARG A 5 -7.97 -18.48 -6.95
N SER A 6 -7.77 -18.14 -8.22
CA SER A 6 -7.66 -16.75 -8.67
C SER A 6 -8.94 -15.95 -8.39
N LYS A 7 -10.11 -16.60 -8.49
CA LYS A 7 -11.42 -16.04 -8.17
C LYS A 7 -11.78 -16.06 -6.68
N LEU A 8 -10.89 -16.55 -5.80
CA LEU A 8 -11.11 -16.66 -4.35
C LEU A 8 -12.37 -17.48 -4.00
N VAL A 9 -12.64 -18.54 -4.75
CA VAL A 9 -13.77 -19.45 -4.48
C VAL A 9 -13.63 -20.05 -3.07
N PRO A 10 -14.71 -20.12 -2.26
CA PRO A 10 -14.66 -20.70 -0.91
C PRO A 10 -14.03 -22.09 -0.90
N GLY A 11 -13.15 -22.34 0.07
CA GLY A 11 -12.39 -23.60 0.20
C GLY A 11 -11.03 -23.59 -0.53
N THR A 12 -10.74 -22.58 -1.36
CA THR A 12 -9.41 -22.43 -1.97
C THR A 12 -8.43 -21.70 -1.04
N LYS A 13 -7.13 -21.94 -1.20
CA LYS A 13 -6.09 -21.27 -0.42
C LYS A 13 -5.98 -19.79 -0.80
N PRO A 14 -5.85 -18.85 0.15
CA PRO A 14 -5.70 -17.44 -0.16
C PRO A 14 -4.44 -17.17 -0.98
N TRP A 15 -4.40 -16.00 -1.60
CA TRP A 15 -3.26 -15.50 -2.34
C TRP A 15 -3.13 -13.99 -2.13
N TYR A 16 -1.89 -13.52 -2.24
CA TYR A 16 -1.51 -12.12 -2.16
C TYR A 16 -0.39 -11.90 -3.18
N ILE A 17 -0.51 -10.87 -4.00
CA ILE A 17 0.48 -10.48 -5.00
C ILE A 17 0.79 -9.00 -4.85
N GLY A 18 2.07 -8.67 -4.97
CA GLY A 18 2.54 -7.32 -5.21
C GLY A 18 3.18 -7.29 -6.60
N TRP A 19 2.78 -6.34 -7.42
CA TRP A 19 3.32 -6.15 -8.77
C TRP A 19 3.79 -4.72 -8.93
N SER A 20 4.99 -4.53 -9.45
CA SER A 20 5.49 -3.22 -9.86
C SER A 20 5.69 -3.17 -11.36
N ASN A 21 5.47 -1.97 -11.90
CA ASN A 21 5.66 -1.69 -13.29
C ASN A 21 7.03 -1.01 -13.54
N CYS A 22 7.88 -1.62 -14.37
CA CYS A 22 9.11 -1.01 -14.86
C CYS A 22 8.98 -0.42 -16.28
N ASN A 23 7.82 -0.54 -16.93
CA ASN A 23 7.58 -0.02 -18.27
C ASN A 23 7.05 1.42 -18.22
N ASN A 24 7.78 2.36 -18.83
CA ASN A 24 7.44 3.78 -18.83
C ASN A 24 6.09 4.11 -19.49
N GLU A 25 5.66 3.38 -20.51
CA GLU A 25 4.37 3.60 -21.18
C GLU A 25 3.21 3.22 -20.29
N ILE A 26 3.30 2.06 -19.64
CA ILE A 26 2.31 1.61 -18.66
C ILE A 26 2.28 2.55 -17.45
N ALA A 27 3.44 3.10 -17.06
CA ALA A 27 3.51 4.04 -15.95
C ALA A 27 2.80 5.36 -16.26
N LYS A 28 2.96 5.87 -17.50
CA LYS A 28 2.22 7.04 -18.00
C LYS A 28 0.72 6.78 -18.06
N GLU A 29 0.30 5.59 -18.47
CA GLU A 29 -1.11 5.22 -18.51
C GLU A 29 -1.71 5.17 -17.10
N LEU A 30 -1.04 4.48 -16.16
CA LEU A 30 -1.47 4.42 -14.76
C LEU A 30 -1.58 5.81 -14.13
N ARG A 31 -0.68 6.73 -14.47
CA ARG A 31 -0.70 8.11 -13.96
C ARG A 31 -1.89 8.94 -14.40
N LYS A 32 -2.67 8.51 -15.39
CA LYS A 32 -3.92 9.19 -15.75
C LYS A 32 -5.02 8.97 -14.71
N TYR A 33 -4.89 7.97 -13.84
CA TYR A 33 -5.93 7.56 -12.90
C TYR A 33 -5.73 8.11 -11.48
N TYR A 34 -4.58 8.73 -11.19
CA TYR A 34 -4.30 9.28 -9.88
C TYR A 34 -3.22 10.37 -9.91
N ASP A 35 -3.37 11.31 -8.99
CA ASP A 35 -2.39 12.35 -8.73
C ASP A 35 -1.64 12.08 -7.42
N THR A 36 -0.47 12.70 -7.26
CA THR A 36 0.22 12.74 -5.97
C THR A 36 -0.69 13.44 -4.95
N PRO A 37 -0.87 12.86 -3.75
CA PRO A 37 -1.68 13.45 -2.69
C PRO A 37 -1.32 14.92 -2.41
N TYR A 38 -2.31 15.82 -2.35
CA TYR A 38 -2.11 17.28 -2.27
C TYR A 38 -1.22 17.78 -1.12
N PHE A 39 -1.12 16.99 -0.06
CA PHE A 39 -0.36 17.32 1.15
C PHE A 39 1.09 16.82 1.09
N LEU A 40 1.46 16.06 0.05
CA LEU A 40 2.84 15.71 -0.25
C LEU A 40 3.47 16.79 -1.14
N PRO A 41 4.73 17.18 -0.89
CA PRO A 41 5.42 18.13 -1.75
C PRO A 41 5.65 17.50 -3.14
N PRO A 42 5.70 18.28 -4.23
CA PRO A 42 5.99 17.76 -5.58
C PRO A 42 7.31 16.99 -5.68
N THR A 43 8.24 17.22 -4.75
CA THR A 43 9.54 16.54 -4.66
C THR A 43 9.48 15.22 -3.88
N SER A 44 8.32 14.79 -3.39
CA SER A 44 8.16 13.54 -2.65
C SER A 44 8.19 12.30 -3.54
N GLU A 45 8.19 12.48 -4.87
CA GLU A 45 8.23 11.38 -5.83
C GLU A 45 9.18 11.76 -6.97
N ASN A 46 10.13 10.88 -7.28
CA ASN A 46 11.08 11.09 -8.38
C ASN A 46 11.11 9.93 -9.38
N MET A 47 10.39 8.84 -9.09
CA MET A 47 10.24 7.72 -10.02
C MET A 47 8.77 7.31 -10.15
N PRO A 48 8.27 7.04 -11.37
CA PRO A 48 6.90 6.58 -11.59
C PRO A 48 6.75 5.08 -11.27
N LEU A 49 7.46 4.58 -10.25
CA LEU A 49 7.34 3.21 -9.79
C LEU A 49 6.08 3.10 -8.92
N SER A 50 5.10 2.39 -9.44
CA SER A 50 3.83 2.15 -8.77
C SER A 50 3.71 0.67 -8.46
N TRP A 51 3.34 0.37 -7.21
CA TRP A 51 3.08 -0.98 -6.76
C TRP A 51 1.58 -1.22 -6.67
N ILE A 52 1.11 -2.29 -7.30
CA ILE A 52 -0.27 -2.77 -7.22
C ILE A 52 -0.27 -4.01 -6.32
N PHE A 53 -1.02 -3.94 -5.23
CA PHE A 53 -1.22 -5.05 -4.31
C PHE A 53 -2.64 -5.60 -4.46
N MET A 54 -2.77 -6.92 -4.63
CA MET A 54 -4.05 -7.61 -4.76
C MET A 54 -4.01 -8.91 -3.97
N GLY A 55 -5.15 -9.31 -3.41
CA GLY A 55 -5.24 -10.55 -2.67
C GLY A 55 -6.63 -10.80 -2.11
N GLY A 56 -6.80 -12.00 -1.55
CA GLY A 56 -8.00 -12.37 -0.80
C GLY A 56 -7.93 -12.03 0.68
N PRO A 57 -8.98 -12.34 1.44
CA PRO A 57 -8.97 -12.24 2.89
C PRO A 57 -7.82 -13.05 3.49
N GLY A 58 -7.13 -12.46 4.48
CA GLY A 58 -6.01 -13.09 5.15
C GLY A 58 -4.82 -12.14 5.28
N PHE A 59 -3.64 -12.73 5.42
CA PHE A 59 -2.41 -11.98 5.62
C PHE A 59 -1.92 -11.31 4.33
N GLY A 60 -1.56 -10.04 4.44
CA GLY A 60 -0.84 -9.30 3.41
C GLY A 60 0.68 -9.41 3.58
N ALA A 61 1.38 -8.27 3.43
CA ALA A 61 2.82 -8.20 3.67
C ALA A 61 3.16 -8.29 5.17
N LEU A 62 4.28 -8.97 5.49
CA LEU A 62 4.83 -9.07 6.84
C LEU A 62 5.48 -7.75 7.27
N MET A 63 5.83 -7.60 8.55
CA MET A 63 6.58 -6.43 9.03
C MET A 63 7.94 -6.31 8.35
N HIS A 64 8.19 -5.15 7.77
CA HIS A 64 9.46 -4.79 7.17
C HIS A 64 9.61 -3.28 7.16
N ILE A 65 10.85 -2.84 6.91
CA ILE A 65 11.19 -1.46 6.60
C ILE A 65 11.49 -1.38 5.10
N ASP A 66 10.78 -0.52 4.39
CA ASP A 66 11.06 -0.29 2.98
C ASP A 66 12.33 0.52 2.80
N ASN A 67 13.22 0.00 1.95
CA ASN A 67 14.46 0.69 1.57
C ASN A 67 14.19 1.58 0.35
N VAL A 68 13.53 2.70 0.57
CA VAL A 68 13.14 3.68 -0.46
C VAL A 68 13.73 5.05 -0.16
N HIS A 69 14.08 5.80 -1.20
CA HIS A 69 14.65 7.15 -1.04
C HIS A 69 13.60 8.22 -0.67
N TYR A 70 12.34 7.97 -0.98
CA TYR A 70 11.25 8.92 -0.76
C TYR A 70 10.13 8.26 0.05
N PRO A 71 9.37 9.05 0.84
CA PRO A 71 8.19 8.55 1.54
C PRO A 71 7.25 7.85 0.55
N SER A 72 6.71 6.70 0.93
CA SER A 72 5.66 6.08 0.11
C SER A 72 4.29 6.35 0.69
N TRP A 73 3.30 6.27 -0.18
CA TRP A 73 1.91 6.38 0.16
C TRP A 73 1.11 5.27 -0.50
N GLN A 74 0.03 4.85 0.14
CA GLN A 74 -0.84 3.79 -0.37
C GLN A 74 -2.30 4.21 -0.29
N VAL A 75 -3.07 3.74 -1.27
CA VAL A 75 -4.52 3.94 -1.37
C VAL A 75 -5.21 2.60 -1.53
N GLN A 76 -6.29 2.40 -0.78
CA GLN A 76 -7.12 1.20 -0.85
C GLN A 76 -8.22 1.39 -1.91
N LEU A 77 -8.12 0.70 -3.04
CA LEU A 77 -9.11 0.81 -4.13
C LEU A 77 -10.36 -0.05 -3.89
N ARG A 78 -10.21 -1.23 -3.30
CA ARG A 78 -11.30 -2.18 -3.01
C ARG A 78 -11.03 -2.97 -1.74
N GLY A 79 -12.08 -3.40 -1.05
CA GLY A 79 -11.95 -4.12 0.22
C GLY A 79 -11.29 -3.26 1.29
N ARG A 80 -10.95 -3.86 2.43
CA ARG A 80 -10.34 -3.15 3.56
C ARG A 80 -9.02 -3.79 3.92
N LYS A 81 -8.06 -2.97 4.32
CA LYS A 81 -6.74 -3.41 4.75
C LYS A 81 -6.43 -2.79 6.10
N LYS A 82 -6.12 -3.62 7.08
CA LYS A 82 -5.62 -3.14 8.35
C LYS A 82 -4.10 -2.94 8.23
N TRP A 83 -3.64 -1.91 8.91
CA TRP A 83 -2.27 -1.47 8.96
C TRP A 83 -1.89 -1.34 10.42
N LYS A 84 -0.75 -1.91 10.79
CA LYS A 84 -0.09 -1.56 12.05
C LYS A 84 1.32 -1.04 11.79
N LEU A 85 1.63 0.04 12.46
CA LEU A 85 2.90 0.74 12.40
C LEU A 85 3.55 0.55 13.78
N ALA A 86 4.69 -0.13 13.82
CA ALA A 86 5.47 -0.23 15.03
C ALA A 86 6.27 1.07 15.24
N PRO A 87 6.67 1.38 16.47
CA PRO A 87 7.60 2.48 16.70
C PRO A 87 9.00 2.14 16.17
N PRO A 88 9.78 3.15 15.74
CA PRO A 88 11.17 2.94 15.39
C PRO A 88 12.01 2.65 16.66
N PRO A 89 13.18 2.01 16.54
CA PRO A 89 13.98 1.57 17.69
C PRO A 89 14.32 2.69 18.69
N GLU A 90 14.52 3.91 18.20
CA GLU A 90 14.93 5.08 18.98
C GLU A 90 13.91 5.49 20.04
N CYS A 91 12.63 5.14 19.86
CA CYS A 91 11.58 5.45 20.82
C CYS A 91 10.77 4.23 21.26
N TYR A 92 11.32 3.03 21.12
CA TYR A 92 10.62 1.77 21.39
C TYR A 92 9.90 1.72 22.76
N PHE A 93 10.49 2.32 23.80
CA PHE A 93 9.92 2.34 25.16
C PHE A 93 8.93 3.46 25.44
N VAL A 94 8.78 4.43 24.52
CA VAL A 94 7.97 5.64 24.72
C VAL A 94 6.83 5.73 23.71
N CYS A 95 7.13 5.40 22.45
CA CYS A 95 6.17 5.39 21.36
C CYS A 95 5.24 4.16 21.46
N LYS A 96 4.03 4.31 20.94
CA LYS A 96 3.03 3.23 20.88
C LYS A 96 2.84 2.78 19.44
N GLU A 97 2.43 1.53 19.27
CA GLU A 97 1.96 1.05 17.99
C GLU A 97 0.72 1.82 17.54
N ILE A 98 0.63 2.08 16.24
CA ILE A 98 -0.52 2.72 15.62
C ILE A 98 -1.20 1.69 14.74
N GLU A 99 -2.50 1.45 14.96
CA GLU A 99 -3.31 0.58 14.12
C GLU A 99 -4.37 1.41 13.39
N VAL A 100 -4.50 1.23 12.08
CA VAL A 100 -5.50 1.91 11.26
C VAL A 100 -6.07 0.95 10.22
N THR A 101 -7.39 0.98 10.02
CA THR A 101 -8.02 0.25 8.92
C THR A 101 -8.29 1.20 7.77
N LEU A 102 -7.65 0.92 6.64
CA LEU A 102 -7.93 1.56 5.37
C LEU A 102 -9.20 0.96 4.77
N GLU A 103 -10.14 1.84 4.48
CA GLU A 103 -11.39 1.56 3.79
C GLU A 103 -11.31 2.20 2.39
N PRO A 104 -12.02 1.67 1.38
CA PRO A 104 -12.14 2.33 0.09
C PRO A 104 -12.77 3.70 0.26
N LYS A 105 -12.22 4.72 -0.39
CA LYS A 105 -12.83 6.05 -0.51
C LYS A 105 -12.71 6.55 -1.95
N ASP A 106 -13.65 7.42 -2.35
CA ASP A 106 -13.67 8.03 -3.68
C ASP A 106 -12.33 8.69 -4.00
N ILE A 107 -11.80 8.33 -5.18
CA ILE A 107 -10.52 8.81 -5.74
C ILE A 107 -10.47 10.35 -5.80
N SER A 108 -11.63 11.01 -5.86
CA SER A 108 -11.75 12.47 -5.89
C SER A 108 -11.42 13.18 -4.57
N LYS A 109 -11.34 12.43 -3.45
CA LYS A 109 -11.12 12.99 -2.10
C LYS A 109 -10.28 12.02 -1.25
N LEU A 110 -9.00 11.88 -1.61
CA LEU A 110 -7.97 11.12 -0.88
C LEU A 110 -7.72 11.71 0.54
N TYR A 111 -8.65 11.51 1.47
CA TYR A 111 -8.51 11.90 2.87
C TYR A 111 -7.94 10.79 3.76
N LYS A 112 -7.65 9.61 3.19
CA LYS A 112 -7.07 8.46 3.91
C LYS A 112 -5.90 7.87 3.13
N THR A 113 -4.98 8.74 2.77
CA THR A 113 -3.67 8.35 2.28
C THR A 113 -2.77 8.20 3.51
N ILE A 114 -2.27 6.99 3.76
CA ILE A 114 -1.21 6.83 4.77
C ILE A 114 0.08 7.22 4.07
N VAL A 115 0.67 8.33 4.48
CA VAL A 115 2.06 8.66 4.15
C VAL A 115 2.91 8.06 5.23
N ILE A 116 3.86 7.23 4.80
CA ILE A 116 4.74 6.56 5.72
C ILE A 116 6.15 7.06 5.45
N PRO A 117 6.71 7.91 6.33
CA PRO A 117 8.03 8.50 6.12
C PRO A 117 9.14 7.43 6.16
N TYR A 118 8.91 6.32 6.88
CA TYR A 118 9.73 5.10 6.91
C TYR A 118 8.81 3.92 7.22
N ILE A 119 8.64 3.00 6.28
CA ILE A 119 7.51 2.04 6.30
C ILE A 119 7.63 1.02 7.42
N LEU A 120 6.55 0.81 8.17
CA LEU A 120 6.30 -0.37 9.00
C LEU A 120 4.90 -0.88 8.62
N LEU A 121 4.84 -2.04 7.98
CA LEU A 121 3.61 -2.65 7.45
C LEU A 121 3.14 -3.79 8.37
N LEU A 122 1.87 -3.87 8.78
CA LEU A 122 1.31 -5.04 9.49
C LEU A 122 -0.19 -5.28 9.24
N TYR A 123 -0.53 -6.58 9.20
CA TYR A 123 -1.83 -7.29 9.33
C TYR A 123 -3.08 -6.67 8.71
#